data_AF-A0A3D3CCX1-F1
#
_entry.id   AF-A0A3D3CCX1-F1
#
_cell.length_a   1.000
_cell.length_b   1.000
_cell.length_c   1.000
_cell.angle_alpha   90.00
_cell.angle_beta   90.00
_cell.angle_gamma   90.00
#
_symmetry.space_group_name_H-M   'P 1'
#
loop_
_entity.id
_entity.type
_entity.pdbx_description
1 polymer ?
#
loop_
_entity_poly.entity_id
_entity_poly.type
_entity_poly.pdbx_seq_one_letter_code
_entity_poly.pdbx_strand_id
1 'polypeptide(L)' 'RGEFLTDTRGLGIMTSRFTGYAPWLGEISSRNRGSLVSMDTGEATSYQLENLQQRGVLFISPMDMVYAG' A
#
# COMPACT_ATOMS: atom_id res chain seq x y z
N ARG A 1 8.57 -6.07 -6.19
CA ARG A 1 9.96 -5.59 -5.95
C ARG A 1 10.12 -4.97 -4.57
N GLY A 2 9.22 -4.09 -4.11
CA GLY A 2 9.30 -3.50 -2.76
C GLY A 2 9.38 -4.53 -1.64
N GLU A 3 8.47 -5.52 -1.63
CA GLU A 3 8.45 -6.61 -0.63
C GLU A 3 9.80 -7.34 -0.51
N PHE A 4 10.42 -7.74 -1.62
CA PHE A 4 11.72 -8.38 -1.62
C PHE A 4 12.82 -7.53 -0.94
N LEU A 5 12.85 -6.22 -1.19
CA LEU A 5 13.81 -5.33 -0.55
C LEU A 5 13.50 -5.14 0.94
N THR A 6 12.22 -5.09 1.31
CA THR A 6 11.77 -5.06 2.70
C THR A 6 12.21 -6.31 3.45
N ASP A 7 11.98 -7.50 2.88
CA ASP A 7 12.34 -8.79 3.49
C ASP A 7 13.85 -8.97 3.61
N THR A 8 14.60 -8.58 2.58
CA THR A 8 16.07 -8.67 2.59
C THR A 8 16.75 -7.53 3.31
N ARG A 9 15.99 -6.60 3.92
CA ARG A 9 16.52 -5.38 4.56
C ARG A 9 17.49 -4.60 3.67
N GLY A 10 17.22 -4.58 2.37
CA GLY A 10 18.05 -3.91 1.36
C GLY A 10 19.34 -4.63 0.98
N LEU A 11 19.63 -5.81 1.52
CA LEU A 11 20.84 -6.59 1.20
C LEU A 11 20.67 -7.51 -0.01
N GLY A 12 19.43 -7.75 -0.44
CA GLY A 12 19.13 -8.64 -1.56
C GLY A 12 19.29 -7.98 -2.93
N ILE A 13 19.88 -8.70 -3.88
CA ILE A 13 19.97 -8.29 -5.28
C ILE A 13 19.00 -9.13 -6.12
N MET A 14 18.11 -8.47 -6.88
CA MET A 14 17.14 -9.12 -7.76
C MET A 14 17.21 -8.55 -9.18
N THR A 15 17.53 -9.41 -10.14
CA THR A 15 17.44 -9.11 -11.58
C THR A 15 16.31 -9.92 -12.22
N SER A 16 15.64 -9.34 -13.20
CA SER A 16 14.54 -9.98 -13.91
C SER A 16 14.79 -9.85 -15.40
N ARG A 17 14.75 -10.96 -16.14
CA ARG A 17 14.86 -10.98 -17.60
C ARG A 17 13.70 -11.79 -18.17
N PHE A 18 13.09 -11.27 -19.22
CA PHE A 18 12.01 -11.95 -19.93
C PHE A 18 12.55 -13.18 -20.67
N THR A 19 11.89 -14.33 -20.49
CA THR A 19 12.29 -15.61 -21.10
C THR A 19 11.36 -16.04 -22.24
N GLY A 20 10.08 -15.70 -22.16
CA GLY A 20 9.08 -16.08 -23.16
C GLY A 20 7.66 -16.04 -22.59
N TYR A 21 6.69 -16.33 -23.45
CA TYR A 21 5.29 -16.48 -23.07
C TYR A 21 4.98 -17.93 -22.69
N ALA A 22 4.10 -18.11 -21.72
CA ALA A 22 3.61 -19.41 -21.27
C ALA A 22 2.07 -19.43 -21.33
N PRO A 23 1.43 -20.62 -21.34
CA PRO A 23 0.00 -20.74 -21.17
C PRO A 23 -0.48 -20.02 -19.91
N TRP A 24 -1.72 -19.54 -19.91
CA TRP A 24 -2.29 -18.82 -18.78
C TRP A 24 -2.37 -19.72 -17.54
N LEU A 25 -1.79 -19.26 -16.43
CA LEU A 25 -1.65 -20.01 -15.17
C LEU A 25 -2.70 -19.62 -14.11
N GLY A 26 -3.77 -18.92 -14.50
CA GLY A 26 -4.78 -18.41 -13.59
C GLY A 26 -4.55 -16.96 -13.17
N GLU A 27 -5.32 -16.53 -12.18
CA GLU A 27 -5.30 -15.16 -11.69
C GLU A 27 -4.27 -15.00 -10.57
N ILE A 28 -3.30 -14.11 -10.77
CA ILE A 28 -2.31 -13.77 -9.76
C ILE A 28 -2.90 -12.66 -8.90
N SER A 29 -3.31 -12.99 -7.68
CA SER A 29 -3.80 -11.98 -6.73
C SER A 29 -2.66 -11.04 -6.36
N SER A 30 -2.80 -9.76 -6.74
CA SER A 30 -1.77 -8.74 -6.53
C SER A 30 -1.83 -8.08 -5.15
N ARG A 31 -2.96 -8.20 -4.44
CA ARG A 31 -3.18 -7.49 -3.16
C ARG A 31 -4.12 -8.26 -2.24
N ASN A 32 -3.72 -8.41 -0.98
CA ASN A 32 -4.50 -9.08 0.07
C ASN A 32 -5.18 -8.09 1.06
N ARG A 33 -5.06 -6.77 0.86
CA ARG A 33 -5.56 -5.75 1.80
C ARG A 33 -6.44 -4.70 1.09
N GLY A 34 -7.44 -4.19 1.79
CA GLY A 34 -8.26 -3.04 1.34
C GLY A 34 -7.51 -1.71 1.42
N SER A 35 -8.08 -0.66 0.85
CA SER A 35 -7.61 0.73 1.01
C SER A 35 -8.56 1.49 1.93
N LEU A 36 -8.03 2.36 2.78
CA LEU A 36 -8.83 3.37 3.48
C LEU A 36 -8.97 4.58 2.55
N VAL A 37 -10.22 5.01 2.31
CA VAL A 37 -10.61 6.05 1.34
C VAL A 37 -11.23 7.20 2.14
N SER A 38 -10.88 8.45 1.84
CA SER A 38 -11.43 9.58 2.58
C SER A 38 -12.88 9.83 2.15
N MET A 39 -13.76 10.06 3.11
CA MET A 39 -15.16 10.39 2.82
C MET A 39 -15.40 11.88 2.60
N ASP A 40 -14.50 12.74 3.09
CA ASP A 40 -14.66 14.19 3.01
C ASP A 40 -13.34 14.89 2.63
N THR A 41 -13.45 16.15 2.22
CA THR A 41 -12.32 17.01 1.83
C THR A 41 -12.04 18.01 2.95
N GLY A 42 -10.83 18.00 3.48
CA GLY A 42 -10.47 18.85 4.60
C GLY A 42 -9.15 18.44 5.25
N GLU A 43 -8.90 18.98 6.43
CA GLU A 43 -7.70 18.70 7.21
C GLU A 43 -7.88 17.41 8.05
N ALA A 44 -6.90 16.50 7.99
CA ALA A 44 -6.92 15.27 8.77
C ALA A 44 -6.66 15.56 10.27
N THR A 45 -7.72 15.52 11.09
CA THR A 45 -7.58 15.76 12.53
C THR A 45 -6.98 14.56 13.27
N SER A 46 -6.10 14.80 14.25
CA SER A 46 -5.46 13.74 15.05
C SER A 46 -6.47 12.78 15.69
N TYR A 47 -7.64 13.30 16.12
CA TYR A 47 -8.70 12.52 16.74
C TYR A 47 -9.31 11.47 15.79
N GLN A 48 -9.49 11.83 14.52
CA GLN A 48 -9.98 10.90 13.50
C GLN A 48 -8.90 9.86 13.17
N LEU A 49 -7.64 10.28 13.05
CA LEU A 49 -6.52 9.38 12.74
C LEU A 49 -6.26 8.36 13.85
N GLU A 50 -6.42 8.73 15.12
CA GLU A 50 -6.21 7.82 16.27
C GLU A 50 -7.14 6.60 16.23
N ASN A 51 -8.38 6.79 15.79
CA ASN A 51 -9.33 5.70 15.62
C ASN A 51 -9.04 4.86 14.37
N LEU A 52 -8.55 5.50 13.29
CA LEU A 52 -8.29 4.84 12.01
C LEU A 52 -7.00 4.00 12.02
N GLN A 53 -5.95 4.42 12.74
CA GLN A 53 -4.69 3.66 12.85
C GLN A 53 -4.87 2.28 13.52
N GLN A 54 -5.92 2.08 14.32
CA GLN A 54 -6.24 0.76 14.88
C GLN A 54 -6.76 -0.22 13.82
N ARG A 55 -7.25 0.28 12.68
CA ARG A 55 -7.87 -0.49 11.60
C ARG A 55 -6.93 -0.75 10.43
N GLY A 56 -5.80 -0.05 10.35
CA GLY A 56 -4.85 -0.17 9.25
C GLY A 56 -3.65 0.75 9.39
N VAL A 57 -2.74 0.65 8.42
CA VAL A 57 -1.57 1.54 8.34
C VAL A 57 -1.99 2.83 7.63
N LEU A 58 -1.80 3.96 8.30
CA LEU A 58 -2.08 5.27 7.73
C LEU A 58 -0.94 5.73 6.82
N PHE A 59 -1.28 6.45 5.76
CA PHE A 59 -0.31 7.09 4.84
C PHE A 59 -0.19 8.61 5.06
N ILE A 60 -1.02 9.18 5.93
CA ILE A 60 -1.12 10.60 6.21
C ILE A 60 -0.84 10.87 7.69
N SER A 61 -0.36 12.06 7.98
CA SER A 61 -0.14 12.58 9.33
C SER A 61 -1.25 13.57 9.72
N PRO A 62 -1.38 13.91 11.01
CA PRO A 62 -2.26 14.99 11.42
C PRO A 62 -1.94 16.29 10.68
N MET A 63 -2.97 17.07 10.38
CA MET A 63 -2.91 18.33 9.61
C MET A 63 -2.66 18.17 8.10
N ASP A 64 -2.53 16.93 7.60
CA ASP A 64 -2.45 16.72 6.16
C ASP A 64 -3.80 17.03 5.50
N MET A 65 -3.76 17.79 4.40
CA MET A 65 -4.93 18.11 3.59
C MET A 65 -5.33 16.87 2.76
N VAL A 66 -6.53 16.38 2.97
CA VAL A 66 -7.12 15.25 2.24
C VAL A 66 -8.33 15.69 1.41
N TYR A 67 -8.67 14.90 0.40
CA TYR A 67 -9.86 15.08 -0.41
C TYR A 67 -10.67 13.79 -0.43
N ALA A 68 -11.96 13.90 -0.70
CA ALA A 68 -12.85 12.74 -0.79
C ALA A 68 -12.49 11.87 -2.01
N GLY A 69 -12.22 10.58 -1.78
CA GLY A 69 -11.73 9.63 -2.78
C GLY A 69 -10.56 8.79 -2.28
#